data_AF-A0A3D1GU69-F1
#
_entry.id   AF-A0A3D1GU69-F1
#
_cell.length_a   1.000
_cell.length_b   1.000
_cell.length_c   1.000
_cell.angle_alpha   90.00
_cell.angle_beta   90.00
_cell.angle_gamma   90.00
#
_symmetry.space_group_name_H-M   'P 1'
#
loop_
_entity.id
_entity.type
_entity.pdbx_description
1 polymer ?
#
loop_
_entity_poly.entity_id
_entity_poly.type
_entity_poly.pdbx_seq_one_letter_code
_entity_poly.pdbx_strand_id
1 'polypeptide(L)'
;ATSSDTPIKPEAVIAALMNALPEDVVICADPGTPCPYFSAHYRWPVAGRHFITNRAHGALGYSLAAAIGAQVGRPNATVLSVMGDGSF
;
A
#
# COMPACT_ATOMS: atom_id res chain seq x y z
N ALA A 1 11.03 -8.95 8.31
CA ALA A 1 11.59 -7.89 7.45
C ALA A 1 12.91 -8.30 6.79
N THR A 2 13.88 -8.89 7.49
CA THR A 2 15.22 -9.19 6.95
C THR A 2 15.42 -10.61 6.40
N SER A 3 14.34 -11.38 6.26
CA SER A 3 14.37 -12.76 5.77
C SER A 3 14.71 -12.79 4.28
N SER A 4 15.70 -13.61 3.89
CA SER A 4 16.06 -13.88 2.49
C SER A 4 15.49 -15.21 1.96
N ASP A 5 14.63 -15.88 2.73
CA ASP A 5 13.97 -17.14 2.33
C ASP A 5 13.10 -16.99 1.08
N THR A 6 12.92 -18.09 0.34
CA THR A 6 11.96 -18.22 -0.76
C THR A 6 10.83 -19.17 -0.36
N PRO A 7 9.54 -18.82 -0.57
CA PRO A 7 9.05 -17.60 -1.21
C PRO A 7 9.23 -16.33 -0.34
N ILE A 8 9.28 -15.17 -1.00
CA ILE A 8 9.48 -13.87 -0.34
C ILE A 8 8.33 -13.61 0.64
N LYS A 9 8.68 -13.33 1.90
CA LYS A 9 7.71 -12.99 2.94
C LYS A 9 7.16 -11.57 2.73
N PRO A 10 5.85 -11.32 2.86
CA PRO A 10 5.26 -9.98 2.62
C PRO A 10 5.89 -8.86 3.46
N GLU A 11 6.35 -9.15 4.67
CA GLU A 11 7.02 -8.19 5.56
C GLU A 11 8.39 -7.76 5.01
N ALA A 12 9.04 -8.60 4.22
CA ALA A 12 10.28 -8.23 3.52
C ALA A 12 9.97 -7.27 2.36
N VAL A 13 8.87 -7.50 1.62
CA VAL A 13 8.39 -6.59 0.58
C VAL A 13 8.06 -5.21 1.16
N ILE A 14 7.31 -5.17 2.27
CA ILE A 14 6.94 -3.92 2.94
C ILE A 14 8.19 -3.18 3.47
N ALA A 15 9.16 -3.90 4.04
CA ALA A 15 10.41 -3.29 4.49
C ALA A 15 11.21 -2.68 3.33
N ALA A 16 11.28 -3.37 2.19
CA ALA A 16 11.93 -2.85 1.00
C ALA A 16 11.21 -1.60 0.45
N LEU A 17 9.88 -1.61 0.43
CA LEU A 17 9.07 -0.46 0.02
C LEU A 17 9.25 0.74 0.96
N MET A 18 9.27 0.53 2.28
CA MET A 18 9.54 1.62 3.25
C MET A 18 10.88 2.30 3.01
N ASN A 19 11.91 1.56 2.58
CA ASN A 19 13.23 2.12 2.30
C ASN A 19 13.31 2.84 0.94
N ALA A 20 12.46 2.47 -0.02
CA ALA A 20 12.51 2.96 -1.40
C ALA A 20 11.56 4.12 -1.67
N LEU A 21 10.48 4.25 -0.90
CA LEU A 21 9.44 5.26 -1.13
C LEU A 21 9.76 6.57 -0.40
N PRO A 22 9.31 7.72 -0.93
CA PRO A 22 9.40 8.98 -0.21
C PRO A 22 8.50 8.96 1.02
N GLU A 23 8.82 9.80 2.01
CA GLU A 23 8.10 9.85 3.28
C GLU A 23 6.61 10.19 3.13
N ASP A 24 6.26 10.98 2.13
CA ASP A 24 4.90 11.47 1.85
C ASP A 24 4.14 10.64 0.80
N VAL A 25 4.59 9.42 0.52
CA VAL A 25 3.91 8.50 -0.40
C VAL A 25 2.45 8.27 0.00
N VAL A 26 1.55 8.29 -0.99
CA VAL A 26 0.15 7.88 -0.79
C VAL A 26 -0.01 6.43 -1.20
N ILE A 27 -0.44 5.58 -0.27
CA ILE A 27 -0.62 4.15 -0.46
C ILE A 27 -2.11 3.82 -0.50
N CYS A 28 -2.56 3.29 -1.62
CA CYS A 28 -3.89 2.72 -1.79
C CYS A 28 -3.78 1.19 -1.68
N ALA A 29 -4.38 0.62 -0.62
CA ALA A 29 -4.33 -0.82 -0.37
C ALA A 29 -5.69 -1.50 -0.58
N ASP A 30 -5.66 -2.53 -1.42
CA ASP A 30 -6.83 -3.35 -1.73
C ASP A 30 -7.22 -4.26 -0.57
N PRO A 31 -8.49 -4.71 -0.52
CA PRO A 31 -8.89 -5.80 0.37
C PRO A 31 -8.11 -7.09 0.08
N GLY A 32 -8.12 -7.99 1.05
CA GLY A 32 -7.27 -9.17 1.04
C GLY A 32 -6.01 -8.93 1.87
N THR A 33 -4.89 -9.55 1.50
CA THR A 33 -3.64 -9.49 2.27
C THR A 33 -2.93 -8.13 2.26
N PRO A 34 -2.99 -7.27 1.22
CA PRO A 34 -2.32 -5.97 1.27
C PRO A 34 -2.79 -5.10 2.44
N CYS A 35 -4.11 -5.00 2.66
CA CYS A 35 -4.70 -4.18 3.72
C CYS A 35 -4.15 -4.48 5.15
N PRO A 36 -4.23 -5.70 5.70
CA PRO A 36 -3.72 -6.01 7.03
C PRO A 36 -2.19 -5.95 7.10
N TYR A 37 -1.46 -6.36 6.06
CA TYR A 37 0.01 -6.32 6.10
C TYR A 37 0.54 -4.88 6.09
N PHE A 38 0.01 -3.99 5.25
CA PHE A 38 0.38 -2.57 5.30
C PHE A 38 -0.07 -1.91 6.61
N SER A 39 -1.26 -2.24 7.11
CA SER A 39 -1.74 -1.72 8.41
C SER A 39 -0.84 -2.14 9.58
N ALA A 40 -0.30 -3.36 9.56
CA ALA A 40 0.51 -3.91 10.64
C ALA A 40 2.00 -3.52 10.55
N HIS A 41 2.56 -3.47 9.34
CA HIS A 41 4.00 -3.41 9.14
C HIS A 41 4.52 -2.11 8.53
N TYR A 42 3.69 -1.32 7.84
CA TYR A 42 4.12 -0.04 7.29
C TYR A 42 4.18 1.02 8.40
N ARG A 43 5.30 1.74 8.49
CA ARG A 43 5.50 2.83 9.45
C ARG A 43 5.32 4.16 8.73
N TRP A 44 4.32 4.93 9.16
CA TRP A 44 3.99 6.23 8.57
C TRP A 44 4.92 7.31 9.14
N PRO A 45 5.84 7.88 8.35
CA PRO A 45 6.84 8.83 8.85
C PRO A 45 6.25 10.23 9.07
N VAL A 46 5.19 10.58 8.33
CA VAL A 46 4.51 11.88 8.40
C VAL A 46 3.03 11.72 8.74
N ALA A 47 2.50 12.67 9.50
CA ALA A 47 1.08 12.72 9.81
C ALA A 47 0.24 13.07 8.57
N GLY A 48 -1.02 12.60 8.55
CA GLY A 48 -1.98 12.93 7.50
C GLY A 48 -2.63 11.71 6.86
N ARG A 49 -3.33 11.94 5.75
CA ARG A 49 -4.04 10.91 4.99
C ARG A 49 -3.15 10.41 3.85
N HIS A 50 -2.31 9.43 4.19
CA HIS A 50 -1.37 8.78 3.27
C HIS A 50 -1.67 7.29 3.07
N PHE A 51 -2.61 6.74 3.83
CA PHE A 51 -3.10 5.37 3.67
C PHE A 51 -4.59 5.37 3.35
N ILE A 52 -4.96 4.79 2.21
CA ILE A 52 -6.33 4.73 1.72
C ILE A 52 -6.68 3.26 1.49
N THR A 53 -7.73 2.78 2.15
CA THR A 53 -8.21 1.41 1.99
C THR A 53 -9.71 1.35 2.25
N ASN A 54 -10.43 0.49 1.51
CA ASN A 54 -11.86 0.26 1.67
C ASN A 54 -12.16 -0.93 2.61
N ARG A 55 -11.33 -1.12 3.66
CA ARG A 55 -11.37 -2.26 4.60
C ARG A 55 -12.77 -2.70 5.03
N ALA A 56 -13.67 -1.75 5.30
CA ALA A 56 -15.02 -2.05 5.78
C ALA A 56 -15.94 -2.64 4.70
N HIS A 57 -15.82 -2.19 3.45
CA HIS A 57 -16.66 -2.66 2.36
C HIS A 57 -16.09 -3.91 1.67
N GLY A 58 -14.76 -4.01 1.58
CA GLY A 58 -14.09 -5.23 1.13
C GLY A 58 -14.22 -5.52 -0.37
N ALA A 59 -14.56 -4.54 -1.21
CA ALA A 59 -14.61 -4.72 -2.66
C ALA A 59 -13.20 -4.83 -3.26
N LEU A 60 -12.87 -6.00 -3.81
CA LEU A 60 -11.61 -6.28 -4.52
C LEU A 60 -11.50 -5.41 -5.79
N GLY A 61 -10.29 -5.02 -6.16
CA GLY A 61 -9.99 -4.15 -7.30
C GLY A 61 -10.17 -2.65 -7.02
N TYR A 62 -10.38 -2.28 -5.76
CA TYR A 62 -10.58 -0.91 -5.32
C TYR A 62 -9.30 -0.06 -5.45
N SER A 63 -8.14 -0.65 -5.15
CA SER A 63 -6.91 0.14 -4.98
C SER A 63 -6.46 0.83 -6.26
N LEU A 64 -6.68 0.24 -7.44
CA LEU A 64 -6.28 0.82 -8.72
C LEU A 64 -7.00 2.13 -9.01
N ALA A 65 -8.34 2.11 -8.96
CA ALA A 65 -9.15 3.31 -9.18
C ALA A 65 -8.90 4.35 -8.08
N ALA A 66 -8.72 3.92 -6.83
CA ALA A 66 -8.38 4.80 -5.73
C ALA A 66 -7.01 5.50 -5.94
N ALA A 67 -6.01 4.79 -6.44
CA ALA A 67 -4.69 5.34 -6.74
C ALA A 67 -4.75 6.38 -7.87
N ILE A 68 -5.54 6.14 -8.92
CA ILE A 68 -5.76 7.14 -9.98
C ILE A 68 -6.38 8.41 -9.38
N GLY A 69 -7.41 8.28 -8.54
CA GLY A 69 -8.04 9.41 -7.85
C GLY A 69 -7.06 10.15 -6.92
N ALA A 70 -6.22 9.41 -6.19
CA ALA A 70 -5.19 9.97 -5.32
C ALA A 70 -4.15 10.78 -6.12
N GLN A 71 -3.70 10.27 -7.27
CA GLN A 71 -2.77 10.99 -8.15
C GLN A 71 -3.41 12.27 -8.70
N VAL A 72 -4.68 12.23 -9.11
CA VAL A 72 -5.40 13.43 -9.55
C VAL A 72 -5.53 14.46 -8.43
N GLY A 73 -5.84 14.01 -7.21
CA GLY A 73 -5.98 14.89 -6.04
C GLY A 73 -4.66 15.43 -5.47
N ARG A 74 -3.55 14.72 -5.70
CA ARG A 74 -2.18 15.13 -5.33
C ARG A 74 -1.20 14.88 -6.49
N PRO A 75 -1.20 15.74 -7.52
CA PRO A 75 -0.45 15.51 -8.76
C PRO A 75 1.06 15.31 -8.60
N ASN A 76 1.65 15.89 -7.54
CA ASN A 76 3.09 15.83 -7.29
C ASN A 76 3.50 14.71 -6.31
N ALA A 77 2.55 14.00 -5.72
CA ALA A 77 2.86 12.92 -4.79
C ALA A 77 3.23 11.64 -5.56
N THR A 78 4.09 10.82 -4.96
CA THR A 78 4.23 9.42 -5.36
C THR A 78 3.01 8.66 -4.85
N VAL A 79 2.32 7.93 -5.73
CA VAL A 79 1.16 7.11 -5.38
C VAL A 79 1.45 5.64 -5.66
N LEU A 80 1.25 4.80 -4.65
CA LEU A 80 1.42 3.35 -4.74
C LEU A 80 0.07 2.65 -4.60
N SER A 81 -0.30 1.86 -5.62
CA SER A 81 -1.40 0.90 -5.52
C SER A 81 -0.86 -0.48 -5.14
N VAL A 82 -1.36 -1.07 -4.05
CA VAL A 82 -1.00 -2.43 -3.63
C VAL A 82 -2.23 -3.32 -3.60
N MET A 83 -2.13 -4.41 -4.36
CA MET A 83 -3.22 -5.32 -4.69
C MET A 83 -2.76 -6.76 -4.60
N GLY A 84 -3.69 -7.65 -4.26
CA GLY A 84 -3.50 -9.08 -4.48
C GLY A 84 -3.74 -9.42 -5.95
N ASP A 85 -3.26 -10.57 -6.38
CA ASP A 85 -3.48 -11.13 -7.71
C ASP A 85 -4.97 -11.28 -8.05
N GLY A 86 -5.81 -11.67 -7.10
CA GLY A 86 -7.25 -11.78 -7.32
C GLY A 86 -7.99 -10.44 -7.48
N SER A 87 -7.31 -9.30 -7.29
CA SER A 87 -7.91 -7.97 -7.43
C SER A 87 -7.50 -7.22 -8.70
N PHE A 88 -6.40 -7.63 -9.34
CA PHE A 88 -5.88 -7.03 -10.58
C PHE A 88 -6.51 -7.71 -11.81
#